data_AF-A0A538RQQ9-F1
#
_entry.id   AF-A0A538RQQ9-F1
#
_cell.length_a   1.000
_cell.length_b   1.000
_cell.length_c   1.000
_cell.angle_alpha   90.00
_cell.angle_beta   90.00
_cell.angle_gamma   90.00
#
_symmetry.space_group_name_H-M   'P 1'
#
loop_
_entity.id
_entity.type
_entity.pdbx_description
1 polymer ?
#
loop_
_entity_poly.entity_id
_entity_poly.type
_entity_poly.pdbx_seq_one_letter_code
_entity_poly.pdbx_strand_id
1 'polypeptide(L)' 'MAGKNDIPILKVRKGATLREIYARARQEFTAADLQKYTVLEEGVPVAQVIEEMEAIQRKATAKQRKKRKA' A
#
# COMPACT_ATOMS: atom_id res chain seq x y z
N MET A 1 21.13 4.05 4.03
CA MET A 1 21.01 2.96 5.03
C MET A 1 20.58 3.60 6.35
N ALA A 2 19.27 3.72 6.59
CA ALA A 2 18.78 4.22 7.89
C ALA A 2 19.07 3.13 8.93
N GLY A 3 19.81 3.48 9.98
CA GLY A 3 20.25 2.54 10.98
C GLY A 3 19.07 2.08 11.84
N LYS A 4 19.23 0.95 12.52
CA LYS A 4 18.25 0.37 13.47
C LYS A 4 17.82 1.31 14.61
N ASN A 5 18.37 2.53 14.67
CA ASN A 5 18.19 3.57 15.68
C ASN A 5 17.40 4.82 15.19
N ASP A 6 16.93 4.87 13.95
CA ASP A 6 16.28 6.07 13.37
C ASP A 6 14.75 6.11 13.55
N ILE A 7 14.17 5.22 14.38
CA ILE A 7 12.72 5.22 14.65
C ILE A 7 12.44 6.25 15.76
N PRO A 8 11.69 7.34 15.48
CA PRO A 8 11.39 8.35 16.48
C PRO A 8 10.52 7.77 17.61
N ILE A 9 10.97 7.96 18.85
CA ILE A 9 10.26 7.50 20.04
C ILE A 9 9.22 8.55 20.46
N LEU A 10 7.95 8.18 20.42
CA LEU A 10 6.86 9.02 20.91
C LEU A 10 6.83 9.02 22.44
N LYS A 11 7.23 10.12 23.07
CA LYS A 11 7.15 10.27 24.53
C LYS A 11 5.71 10.60 24.95
N VAL A 12 5.12 9.75 25.79
CA VAL A 12 3.78 9.94 26.36
C VAL A 12 3.81 9.75 27.88
N ARG A 13 2.86 10.38 28.59
CA ARG A 13 2.72 10.20 30.04
C ARG A 13 2.33 8.74 30.37
N LYS A 14 2.74 8.26 31.54
CA LYS A 14 2.35 6.93 32.05
C LYS A 14 0.82 6.88 32.22
N GLY A 15 0.18 5.85 31.65
CA GLY A 15 -1.28 5.69 31.68
C GLY A 15 -2.05 6.54 30.65
N ALA A 16 -1.36 7.09 29.64
CA ALA A 16 -2.04 7.78 28.54
C ALA A 16 -3.07 6.87 27.85
N THR A 17 -4.23 7.44 27.54
CA THR A 17 -5.26 6.74 26.76
C THR A 17 -4.86 6.64 25.30
N LEU A 18 -5.42 5.66 24.57
CA LEU A 18 -5.18 5.51 23.12
C LEU A 18 -5.43 6.83 22.36
N ARG A 19 -6.51 7.55 22.71
CA ARG A 19 -6.85 8.83 22.06
C ARG A 19 -5.76 9.88 22.24
N GLU A 20 -5.15 9.95 23.43
CA GLU A 20 -4.06 10.89 23.73
C GLU A 20 -2.78 10.52 22.99
N ILE A 21 -2.49 9.23 22.90
CA ILE A 21 -1.34 8.73 22.12
C ILE A 21 -1.50 9.11 20.64
N TYR A 22 -2.68 8.91 20.05
CA TYR A 22 -2.95 9.30 18.67
C TYR A 22 -2.87 10.81 18.44
N ALA A 23 -3.43 11.60 19.35
CA ALA A 23 -3.35 13.05 19.27
C ALA A 23 -1.90 13.53 19.28
N ARG A 24 -1.05 12.94 20.14
CA ARG A 24 0.37 13.27 20.21
C ARG A 24 1.14 12.81 18.98
N ALA A 25 0.89 11.59 18.51
CA ALA A 25 1.49 11.07 17.28
C ALA A 25 1.20 11.98 16.08
N ARG A 26 -0.03 12.50 15.98
CA ARG A 26 -0.43 13.42 14.93
C ARG A 26 0.26 14.78 15.02
N GLN A 27 0.52 15.29 16.23
CA GLN A 27 1.25 16.55 16.43
C GLN A 27 2.72 16.45 16.06
N GLU A 28 3.34 15.30 16.35
CA GLU A 28 4.76 15.03 16.05
C GLU A 28 4.98 14.55 14.61
N PHE A 29 3.89 14.29 13.85
CA PHE A 29 3.97 13.83 12.47
C PHE A 29 4.51 14.94 11.56
N THR A 30 5.70 14.72 11.01
CA THR A 30 6.41 15.74 10.22
C THR A 30 6.17 15.59 8.72
N ALA A 31 6.52 16.63 7.95
CA ALA A 31 6.57 16.54 6.49
C ALA A 31 7.55 15.45 6.00
N ALA A 32 8.62 15.18 6.75
CA ALA A 32 9.57 14.10 6.45
C ALA A 32 8.94 12.71 6.66
N ASP A 33 8.03 12.57 7.63
CA ASP A 33 7.26 11.33 7.82
C ASP A 33 6.22 11.13 6.73
N LEU A 34 5.61 12.20 6.25
CA LEU A 34 4.72 12.16 5.09
C LEU A 34 5.46 11.69 3.83
N GLN A 35 6.70 12.17 3.63
CA GLN A 35 7.52 11.82 2.47
C GLN A 35 7.75 10.31 2.32
N LYS A 36 7.75 9.56 3.43
CA LYS A 36 7.87 8.08 3.40
C LYS A 36 6.70 7.40 2.68
N TYR A 37 5.52 8.02 2.70
CA TYR A 37 4.29 7.48 2.12
C TYR A 37 3.89 8.14 0.79
N THR A 38 4.66 9.11 0.32
CA THR A 38 4.46 9.78 -0.97
C THR A 38 5.49 9.34 -2.02
N VAL A 39 6.38 8.40 -1.68
CA VAL A 39 7.28 7.79 -2.64
C VAL A 39 6.45 7.01 -3.65
N LEU A 40 6.65 7.31 -4.93
CA LEU A 40 6.16 6.46 -6.01
C LEU A 40 6.91 5.13 -5.90
N GLU A 41 6.25 4.11 -5.37
CA GLU A 41 6.75 2.75 -5.40
C GLU A 41 6.93 2.31 -6.86
N GLU A 42 7.90 1.43 -7.10
CA GLU A 42 8.04 0.81 -8.42
C GLU A 42 6.75 0.06 -8.75
N GLY A 43 5.98 0.62 -9.69
CA GLY A 43 4.78 0.00 -10.21
C GLY A 43 5.12 -1.21 -11.10
N VAL A 44 4.13 -2.05 -11.34
CA VAL A 44 4.27 -3.14 -12.33
C VAL A 44 4.34 -2.53 -13.74
N PRO A 45 5.25 -3.00 -14.62
CA PRO A 45 5.29 -2.54 -16.00
C PRO A 45 3.93 -2.69 -16.70
N VAL A 46 3.48 -1.64 -17.38
CA VAL A 46 2.17 -1.61 -18.06
C VAL A 46 2.00 -2.78 -19.03
N ALA A 47 3.08 -3.18 -19.70
CA ALA A 47 3.08 -4.33 -20.61
C ALA A 47 2.66 -5.64 -19.93
N GLN A 48 3.13 -5.89 -18.70
CA GLN A 48 2.77 -7.09 -17.94
C GLN A 48 1.28 -7.08 -17.56
N VAL A 49 0.77 -5.92 -17.13
CA VAL A 49 -0.66 -5.75 -16.80
C VAL A 49 -1.53 -6.03 -18.02
N ILE A 50 -1.16 -5.50 -19.19
CA ILE A 50 -1.89 -5.74 -20.45
C ILE A 50 -1.89 -7.23 -20.80
N GLU A 51 -0.74 -7.90 -20.72
CA GLU A 51 -0.62 -9.33 -21.00
C GLU A 51 -1.51 -10.18 -20.10
N GLU A 52 -1.54 -9.89 -18.80
CA GLU A 52 -2.41 -10.56 -17.84
C GLU A 52 -3.90 -10.35 -18.16
N MET A 53 -4.29 -9.10 -18.47
CA MET A 53 -5.66 -8.76 -18.85
C MET A 53 -6.10 -9.51 -20.11
N GLU A 54 -5.25 -9.57 -21.13
CA GLU A 54 -5.52 -10.32 -22.36
C GLU A 54 -5.64 -11.83 -22.12
N ALA A 55 -4.79 -12.39 -21.24
CA ALA A 55 -4.88 -13.79 -20.86
C ALA A 55 -6.21 -14.12 -20.16
N ILE A 56 -6.67 -13.26 -19.26
CA ILE A 56 -8.00 -13.38 -18.61
C ILE A 56 -9.10 -13.30 -19.65
N GLN A 57 -9.04 -12.33 -20.56
CA GLN A 57 -10.04 -12.15 -21.61
C GLN A 57 -10.14 -13.36 -22.54
N ARG A 58 -9.00 -13.95 -22.94
CA ARG A 58 -8.95 -15.20 -23.73
C ARG A 58 -9.62 -16.36 -23.00
N LYS A 59 -9.37 -16.51 -21.70
CA LYS A 59 -10.01 -17.58 -20.89
C LYS A 59 -11.52 -17.36 -20.77
N ALA A 60 -11.96 -16.13 -20.51
CA ALA A 60 -13.37 -15.79 -20.37
C ALA A 60 -14.15 -16.04 -21.69
N THR A 61 -13.61 -15.58 -22.82
CA THR A 61 -14.20 -15.80 -24.15
C THR A 61 -14.23 -17.28 -24.53
N ALA A 62 -13.16 -18.04 -24.26
CA ALA A 62 -13.15 -19.49 -24.50
C ALA A 62 -14.22 -20.22 -23.66
N LYS A 63 -14.39 -19.85 -22.40
CA LYS A 63 -15.44 -20.39 -21.52
C LYS A 63 -16.84 -20.09 -22.05
N GLN A 64 -17.09 -18.85 -22.49
CA GLN A 64 -18.37 -18.48 -23.10
C GLN A 64 -18.65 -19.26 -24.39
N ARG A 65 -17.65 -19.43 -25.26
CA ARG A 65 -17.79 -20.22 -26.50
C ARG A 65 -18.14 -21.68 -26.22
N LYS A 66 -17.56 -22.30 -25.19
CA LYS A 66 -17.92 -23.66 -24.76
C LYS A 66 -19.37 -23.74 -24.28
N LYS A 67 -19.83 -22.79 -23.46
CA LYS A 67 -21.22 -22.74 -22.98
C LYS A 67 -22.24 -22.55 -24.10
N ARG A 68 -21.91 -21.81 -25.17
CA ARG A 68 -22.82 -21.62 -26.33
C ARG A 68 -22.91 -22.84 -27.26
N LYS A 69 -21.99 -23.81 -27.13
CA LYS A 69 -21.95 -25.04 -27.95
C LYS A 69 -22.49 -26.27 -27.22
N ALA A 70 -22.77 -26.16 -25.92
CA ALA A 70 -23.46 -27.17 -25.11
C ALA A 70 -24.95 -26.81 -25.05
#